data_AF-A0A8T3S6P9-F1
#
_entry.id   AF-A0A8T3S6P9-F1
#
_cell.length_a   1.000
_cell.length_b   1.000
_cell.length_c   1.000
_cell.angle_alpha   90.00
_cell.angle_beta   90.00
_cell.angle_gamma   90.00
#
_symmetry.space_group_name_H-M   'P 1'
#
loop_
_entity.id
_entity.type
_entity.pdbx_description
1 polymer ?
#
loop_
_entity_poly.entity_id
_entity_poly.type
_entity_poly.pdbx_seq_one_letter_code
_entity_poly.pdbx_strand_id
1 'polypeptide(L)'
;MPATLLALYRNPEGGDEVLQTFRRRYHEEHLPLIAKVPGLRSTKVQRIAHAYYNEADLVMVTEMTFDDRASLDAAMASTRCAPLDGTCGRS
;
A
#
# COMPACT_ATOMS: atom_id res chain seq x y z
N MET A 1 12.09 17.55 4.63
CA MET A 1 12.47 16.14 4.86
C MET A 1 11.46 15.27 4.12
N PRO A 2 11.90 14.26 3.35
CA PRO A 2 11.01 13.40 2.60
C PRO A 2 10.04 12.67 3.53
N ALA A 3 8.80 12.51 3.09
CA ALA A 3 7.78 11.74 3.79
C ALA A 3 7.65 10.36 3.14
N THR A 4 7.52 9.32 3.96
CA THR A 4 7.33 7.94 3.48
C THR A 4 6.06 7.37 4.08
N LEU A 5 5.16 6.90 3.22
CA LEU A 5 3.98 6.14 3.58
C LEU A 5 4.28 4.66 3.43
N LEU A 6 4.06 3.89 4.50
CA LEU A 6 4.16 2.43 4.49
C LEU A 6 2.76 1.82 4.58
N ALA A 7 2.36 1.09 3.54
CA ALA A 7 1.17 0.26 3.55
C ALA A 7 1.55 -1.18 3.89
N LEU A 8 1.03 -1.70 4.99
CA LEU A 8 1.29 -3.07 5.48
C LEU A 8 0.06 -3.92 5.22
N TYR A 9 0.23 -5.02 4.48
CA TYR A 9 -0.85 -5.94 4.16
C TYR A 9 -0.67 -7.25 4.92
N ARG A 10 -1.72 -7.63 5.64
CA ARG A 10 -1.80 -8.91 6.32
C ARG A 10 -2.19 -10.03 5.37
N ASN A 11 -1.95 -11.27 5.77
CA ASN A 11 -2.41 -12.41 5.01
C ASN A 11 -3.95 -12.41 4.96
N PRO A 12 -4.57 -12.44 3.77
CA PRO A 12 -6.02 -12.55 3.69
C PRO A 12 -6.48 -13.93 4.17
N GLU A 13 -7.61 -13.96 4.89
CA GLU A 13 -8.28 -15.21 5.24
C GLU A 13 -8.77 -15.92 3.96
N GLY A 14 -8.63 -17.26 3.91
CA GLY A 14 -9.04 -18.06 2.75
C GLY A 14 -7.91 -18.73 1.98
N GLY A 15 -6.67 -18.64 2.48
CA GLY A 15 -5.54 -19.43 2.00
C GLY A 15 -4.87 -18.89 0.72
N ASP A 16 -4.03 -19.74 0.11
CA ASP A 16 -3.10 -19.33 -0.94
C ASP A 16 -3.76 -18.77 -2.19
N GLU A 17 -4.93 -19.28 -2.60
CA GLU A 17 -5.65 -18.78 -3.78
C GLU A 17 -6.14 -17.35 -3.62
N VAL A 18 -6.62 -17.00 -2.42
CA VAL A 18 -7.04 -15.64 -2.08
C VAL A 18 -5.83 -14.72 -2.05
N LEU A 19 -4.72 -15.16 -1.46
CA LEU A 19 -3.46 -14.41 -1.48
C LEU A 19 -2.93 -14.17 -2.90
N GLN A 20 -3.01 -15.17 -3.79
CA GLN A 20 -2.60 -15.00 -5.19
C GLN A 20 -3.53 -14.04 -5.94
N THR A 21 -4.85 -14.15 -5.72
CA THR A 21 -5.83 -13.22 -6.31
C THR A 21 -5.60 -11.78 -5.85
N PHE A 22 -5.35 -11.58 -4.56
CA PHE A 22 -4.98 -10.29 -3.99
C PHE A 22 -3.74 -9.73 -4.67
N ARG A 23 -2.65 -10.50 -4.77
CA ARG A 23 -1.40 -10.06 -5.41
C ARG A 23 -1.59 -9.68 -6.88
N ARG A 24 -2.37 -10.46 -7.64
CA ARG A 24 -2.68 -10.17 -9.04
C ARG A 24 -3.42 -8.83 -9.16
N ARG A 25 -4.53 -8.67 -8.45
CA ARG A 25 -5.31 -7.42 -8.48
C ARG A 25 -4.51 -6.22 -7.99
N TYR A 26 -3.69 -6.43 -6.96
CA TYR A 26 -2.80 -5.39 -6.45
C TYR A 26 -1.86 -4.89 -7.56
N HIS A 27 -1.24 -5.81 -8.31
CA HIS A 27 -0.33 -5.44 -9.38
C HIS A 27 -1.04 -4.87 -10.62
N GLU A 28 -2.13 -5.50 -11.06
CA GLU A 28 -2.80 -5.18 -12.32
C GLU A 28 -3.76 -3.99 -12.22
N GLU A 29 -4.39 -3.81 -11.06
CA GLU A 29 -5.44 -2.80 -10.86
C GLU A 29 -4.97 -1.70 -9.92
N HIS A 30 -4.38 -2.05 -8.77
CA HIS A 30 -4.04 -1.08 -7.73
C HIS A 30 -2.78 -0.25 -8.06
N LEU A 31 -1.67 -0.89 -8.46
CA LEU A 31 -0.43 -0.16 -8.77
C LEU A 31 -0.59 0.89 -9.88
N PRO A 32 -1.32 0.64 -10.99
CA PRO A 32 -1.57 1.68 -12.00
C PRO A 32 -2.38 2.88 -11.49
N LEU A 33 -3.21 2.70 -10.47
CA LEU A 33 -3.93 3.80 -9.82
C LEU A 33 -2.99 4.59 -8.91
N ILE A 34 -2.17 3.92 -8.12
CA ILE A 34 -1.16 4.54 -7.25
C ILE A 34 -0.15 5.35 -8.06
N ALA A 35 0.29 4.84 -9.22
CA ALA A 35 1.21 5.55 -10.11
C ALA A 35 0.66 6.91 -10.61
N LYS A 36 -0.66 7.13 -10.51
CA LYS A 36 -1.33 8.39 -10.90
C LYS A 36 -1.53 9.33 -9.71
N VAL A 37 -1.04 9.01 -8.53
CA VAL A 37 -1.15 9.87 -7.34
C VAL A 37 -0.23 11.09 -7.49
N PRO A 38 -0.75 12.32 -7.35
CA PRO A 38 0.06 13.52 -7.47
C PRO A 38 1.10 13.61 -6.34
N GLY A 39 2.32 14.07 -6.67
CA GLY A 39 3.41 14.23 -5.71
C GLY A 39 4.15 12.96 -5.31
N LEU A 40 3.73 11.79 -5.81
CA LEU A 40 4.41 10.52 -5.59
C LEU A 40 5.75 10.47 -6.35
N ARG A 41 6.84 10.20 -5.63
CA ARG A 41 8.19 10.10 -6.21
C ARG A 41 8.60 8.70 -6.55
N SER A 42 8.27 7.73 -5.70
CA SER A 42 8.59 6.33 -5.92
C SER A 42 7.65 5.42 -5.16
N THR A 43 7.39 4.25 -5.74
CA THR A 43 6.69 3.13 -5.09
C THR A 43 7.59 1.91 -5.10
N LYS A 44 7.84 1.31 -3.95
CA LYS A 44 8.53 0.01 -3.83
C LYS A 44 7.59 -0.99 -3.19
N VAL A 45 7.35 -2.10 -3.86
CA VAL A 45 6.54 -3.20 -3.33
C VAL A 45 7.46 -4.34 -2.93
N GLN A 46 7.32 -4.82 -1.71
CA GLN A 46 8.11 -5.91 -1.15
C GLN A 46 7.17 -7.02 -0.68
N ARG A 47 7.45 -8.25 -1.10
CA ARG A 47 6.75 -9.43 -0.60
C ARG A 47 7.53 -9.96 0.60
N ILE A 48 6.82 -10.26 1.69
CA ILE A 48 7.41 -10.91 2.84
C ILE A 48 7.43 -12.42 2.54
N ALA A 49 8.63 -12.99 2.44
CA ALA A 49 8.80 -14.42 2.24
C ALA A 49 8.79 -15.19 3.57
N HIS A 50 9.33 -14.56 4.63
CA HIS A 50 9.44 -15.16 5.95
C HIS A 50 9.59 -14.07 7.02
N ALA A 51 8.98 -14.27 8.19
CA ALA A 51 9.16 -13.42 9.37
C ALA A 51 10.09 -14.12 10.37
N TYR A 52 11.22 -13.50 10.70
CA TYR A 52 12.21 -14.07 11.62
C TYR A 52 11.97 -13.73 13.10
N TYR A 53 11.18 -12.69 13.37
CA TYR A 53 10.91 -12.21 14.72
C TYR A 53 9.42 -11.92 14.83
N ASN A 54 8.74 -12.66 15.71
CA ASN A 54 7.28 -12.76 15.87
C ASN A 54 6.53 -13.35 14.65
N GLU A 55 5.35 -13.92 14.90
CA GLU A 55 4.42 -14.41 13.87
C GLU A 55 3.68 -13.22 13.22
N ALA A 56 4.41 -12.19 12.76
CA ALA A 56 3.81 -11.11 12.00
C ALA A 56 3.18 -11.70 10.74
N ASP A 57 1.86 -11.73 10.72
CA ASP A 57 1.04 -12.19 9.61
C ASP A 57 1.02 -11.19 8.45
N LEU A 58 2.21 -10.70 8.05
CA LEU A 58 2.41 -9.75 6.98
C LEU A 58 2.88 -10.48 5.73
N VAL A 59 2.23 -10.20 4.60
CA VAL A 59 2.55 -10.83 3.31
C VAL A 59 3.14 -9.85 2.30
N MET A 60 2.96 -8.54 2.53
CA MET A 60 3.40 -7.50 1.62
C MET A 60 3.53 -6.14 2.31
N VAL A 61 4.53 -5.38 1.91
CA VAL A 61 4.75 -3.99 2.31
C VAL A 61 4.92 -3.14 1.05
N THR A 62 4.26 -1.98 1.02
CA THR A 62 4.45 -0.99 -0.04
C THR A 62 4.93 0.32 0.55
N GLU A 63 6.10 0.75 0.09
CA GLU A 63 6.74 2.03 0.44
C GLU A 63 6.44 3.05 -0.65
N MET A 64 5.86 4.18 -0.29
CA MET A 64 5.58 5.31 -1.17
C MET A 64 6.26 6.56 -0.63
N THR A 65 7.13 7.17 -1.44
CA THR A 65 7.93 8.33 -1.03
C THR A 65 7.39 9.62 -1.66
N PHE A 66 7.35 10.68 -0.87
CA PHE A 66 6.94 12.03 -1.23
C PHE A 66 8.02 13.03 -0.80
N ASP A 67 8.07 14.20 -1.44
CA ASP A 67 9.08 15.23 -1.13
C ASP A 67 8.98 15.76 0.29
N ASP A 68 7.75 15.85 0.81
CA ASP A 68 7.45 16.33 2.15
C ASP A 68 6.06 15.88 2.62
N ARG A 69 5.76 16.21 3.86
CA ARG A 69 4.48 15.86 4.50
C ARG A 69 3.28 16.54 3.83
N ALA A 70 3.42 17.78 3.37
CA ALA A 70 2.34 18.50 2.71
C ALA A 70 1.94 17.83 1.37
N SER A 71 2.93 17.33 0.63
CA SER A 71 2.76 16.56 -0.60
C SER A 71 2.02 15.25 -0.34
N LEU A 72 2.36 14.55 0.76
CA LEU A 72 1.63 13.36 1.20
C LEU A 72 0.18 13.70 1.58
N ASP A 73 -0.06 14.73 2.38
CA ASP A 73 -1.41 15.09 2.83
C ASP A 73 -2.30 15.48 1.63
N ALA A 74 -1.76 16.20 0.65
CA ALA A 74 -2.45 16.53 -0.60
C ALA A 74 -2.75 15.28 -1.45
N ALA A 75 -1.82 14.32 -1.49
CA ALA A 75 -2.01 13.05 -2.17
C ALA A 75 -3.17 12.24 -1.54
N MET A 76 -3.22 12.16 -0.21
CA MET A 76 -4.28 11.45 0.53
C MET A 76 -5.65 12.11 0.38
N ALA A 77 -5.70 13.44 0.26
CA ALA A 77 -6.94 14.19 0.03
C ALA A 77 -7.47 14.07 -1.43
N SER A 78 -6.66 13.55 -2.35
CA SER A 78 -7.06 13.42 -3.75
C SER A 78 -8.05 12.28 -3.98
N THR A 79 -8.97 12.46 -4.94
CA THR A 79 -10.00 11.45 -5.29
C THR A 79 -9.42 10.09 -5.70
N ARG A 80 -8.16 10.03 -6.15
CA ARG A 80 -7.49 8.75 -6.50
C ARG A 80 -7.01 7.96 -5.29
N CYS A 81 -6.77 8.63 -4.17
CA CYS A 81 -6.44 7.99 -2.90
C CYS A 81 -7.69 7.78 -2.02
N ALA A 82 -8.88 8.18 -2.52
CA ALA A 82 -10.14 7.88 -1.88
C ALA A 82 -10.31 6.35 -1.76
N PRO A 83 -10.95 5.85 -0.68
CA PRO A 83 -10.86 4.46 -0.30
C PRO A 83 -11.45 3.54 -1.36
N LEU A 84 -10.76 2.46 -1.72
CA LEU A 84 -11.33 1.38 -2.52
C LEU A 84 -12.20 0.42 -1.67
N ASP A 85 -12.25 0.63 -0.35
CA ASP A 85 -12.95 -0.22 0.64
C ASP A 85 -13.34 0.50 1.96
N GLY A 86 -13.44 1.83 1.95
CA GLY A 86 -13.95 2.59 3.10
C GLY A 86 -13.04 2.67 4.34
N THR A 87 -11.73 2.40 4.22
CA THR A 87 -10.79 2.61 5.33
C THR A 87 -9.60 3.51 4.98
N CYS A 88 -9.88 4.81 4.79
CA CYS A 88 -8.89 5.85 5.01
C CYS A 88 -9.47 6.86 6.00
N GLY A 89 -9.08 6.77 7.27
CA GLY A 89 -9.56 7.64 8.34
C GLY A 89 -10.61 6.98 9.24
N ARG A 90 -10.17 6.19 10.21
CA ARG A 90 -10.87 6.11 11.50
C ARG A 90 -9.98 6.78 12.55
N SER A 91 -10.19 8.07 12.71
CA SER A 91 -10.23 8.72 14.02
C SER A 91 -11.63 8.60 14.58
#